data_AF-X0SLG6-F1
#
_entry.id   AF-X0SLG6-F1
#
_cell.length_a   1.000
_cell.length_b   1.000
_cell.length_c   1.000
_cell.angle_alpha   90.00
_cell.angle_beta   90.00
_cell.angle_gamma   90.00
#
_symmetry.space_group_name_H-M   'P 1'
#
loop_
_entity.id
_entity.type
_entity.pdbx_description
1 polymer ?
#
loop_
_entity_poly.entity_id
_entity_poly.type
_entity_poly.pdbx_seq_one_letter_code
_entity_poly.pdbx_strand_id
1 'polypeptide(L)'
;CFTEGKVNRQRGNGVFQKTISTLTRLNELGYGNSLELNLVYNPSGDFLPGPQTELEEDYKSQLFEHYHIRFNHLFTIVNAPIGRFKNYLETNRRAEEYLKLLMDNFNPDTIANLMCRTLVNVDWQGILYNCDFNQALGLPIRNGTGEIIEIDRIGDAIEKEPEIVIGNHCYCCTAGAGSSCTGELIK
;
A
#
# COMPACT_ATOMS: atom_id res chain seq x y z
N CYS A 1 -14.71 -6.88 3.13
CA CYS A 1 -15.15 -5.98 2.03
C CYS A 1 -15.23 -6.74 0.70
N PHE A 2 -15.87 -7.91 0.68
CA PHE A 2 -15.90 -8.81 -0.48
C PHE A 2 -17.33 -9.02 -1.01
N THR A 3 -18.30 -8.26 -0.52
CA THR A 3 -19.67 -8.27 -1.05
C THR A 3 -19.79 -7.25 -2.17
N GLU A 4 -20.61 -7.57 -3.17
CA GLU A 4 -20.86 -6.71 -4.33
C GLU A 4 -21.19 -5.26 -3.94
N GLY A 5 -22.09 -5.08 -2.96
CA GLY A 5 -22.48 -3.75 -2.49
C GLY A 5 -21.32 -2.93 -1.90
N LYS A 6 -20.43 -3.55 -1.13
CA LYS A 6 -19.27 -2.84 -0.55
C LYS A 6 -18.22 -2.51 -1.62
N VAL A 7 -17.91 -3.46 -2.50
CA VAL A 7 -16.92 -3.27 -3.57
C VAL A 7 -17.40 -2.22 -4.57
N ASN A 8 -18.66 -2.31 -5.02
CA ASN A 8 -19.20 -1.35 -5.97
C ASN A 8 -19.27 0.06 -5.38
N ARG A 9 -19.56 0.21 -4.08
CA ARG A 9 -19.52 1.51 -3.39
C ARG A 9 -18.11 2.11 -3.37
N GLN A 10 -17.09 1.31 -3.12
CA GLN A 10 -15.71 1.80 -2.97
C GLN A 10 -14.99 1.98 -4.31
N ARG A 11 -15.24 1.09 -5.28
CA ARG A 11 -14.45 0.99 -6.52
C ARG A 11 -15.26 1.30 -7.79
N GLY A 12 -16.59 1.40 -7.69
CA GLY A 12 -17.49 1.70 -8.81
C GLY A 12 -18.32 0.50 -9.24
N ASN A 13 -19.47 0.79 -9.86
CA ASN A 13 -20.43 -0.23 -10.28
C ASN A 13 -19.83 -1.23 -11.29
N GLY A 14 -20.09 -2.52 -11.07
CA GLY A 14 -19.63 -3.61 -11.94
C GLY A 14 -18.16 -4.01 -11.74
N VAL A 15 -17.41 -3.32 -10.87
CA VAL A 15 -16.04 -3.74 -10.54
C VAL A 15 -16.04 -5.09 -9.85
N PHE A 16 -17.01 -5.34 -8.96
CA PHE A 16 -17.09 -6.62 -8.26
C PHE A 16 -17.15 -7.81 -9.22
N GLN A 17 -18.10 -7.81 -10.15
CA GLN A 17 -18.29 -8.90 -11.11
C GLN A 17 -17.05 -9.12 -11.98
N LYS A 18 -16.41 -8.02 -12.42
CA LYS A 18 -15.15 -8.09 -13.19
C LYS A 18 -14.01 -8.68 -12.36
N THR A 19 -13.89 -8.31 -11.09
CA THR A 19 -12.89 -8.86 -10.17
C THR A 19 -13.10 -10.36 -9.98
N ILE A 20 -14.32 -10.81 -9.67
CA ILE A 20 -14.64 -12.23 -9.50
C ILE A 20 -14.32 -13.01 -10.78
N SER A 21 -14.77 -12.53 -11.94
CA SER A 21 -14.48 -13.17 -13.23
C SER A 21 -12.97 -13.28 -13.52
N THR A 22 -12.19 -12.25 -13.19
CA THR A 22 -10.73 -12.24 -13.36
C THR A 22 -10.06 -13.25 -12.43
N LEU A 23 -10.47 -13.29 -11.17
CA LEU A 23 -9.92 -14.22 -10.17
C LEU A 23 -10.25 -15.67 -10.52
N THR A 24 -11.48 -15.96 -10.97
CA THR A 24 -11.85 -17.28 -11.47
C THR A 24 -10.94 -17.71 -12.62
N ARG A 25 -10.71 -16.81 -13.60
CA ARG A 25 -9.84 -17.11 -14.74
C ARG A 25 -8.39 -17.35 -14.32
N LEU A 26 -7.89 -16.60 -13.33
CA LEU A 26 -6.57 -16.82 -12.76
C LEU A 26 -6.49 -18.20 -12.07
N ASN A 27 -7.50 -18.59 -11.29
CA ASN A 27 -7.54 -19.91 -10.67
C ASN A 27 -7.58 -21.05 -11.70
N GLU A 28 -8.31 -20.91 -12.81
CA GLU A 28 -8.28 -21.88 -13.91
C GLU A 28 -6.89 -22.06 -14.52
N LEU A 29 -6.04 -21.02 -14.48
CA LEU A 29 -4.66 -21.05 -14.94
C LEU A 29 -3.67 -21.54 -13.87
N GLY A 30 -4.15 -21.87 -12.66
CA GLY A 30 -3.35 -22.41 -11.54
C GLY A 30 -2.88 -21.37 -10.52
N TYR A 31 -3.20 -20.09 -10.70
CA TYR A 31 -2.93 -19.05 -9.70
C TYR A 31 -3.76 -19.27 -8.44
N GLY A 32 -3.19 -19.03 -7.26
CA GLY A 32 -3.83 -19.37 -5.98
C GLY A 32 -3.69 -20.84 -5.58
N ASN A 33 -2.96 -21.63 -6.37
CA ASN A 33 -2.60 -23.02 -6.09
C ASN A 33 -1.14 -23.28 -6.45
N SER A 34 -0.84 -23.71 -7.68
CA SER A 34 0.52 -23.97 -8.16
C SER A 34 1.29 -22.71 -8.54
N LEU A 35 0.58 -21.62 -8.85
CA LEU A 35 1.14 -20.29 -9.09
C LEU A 35 0.66 -19.33 -8.00
N GLU A 36 1.50 -18.36 -7.63
CA GLU A 36 1.21 -17.43 -6.54
C GLU A 36 0.20 -16.35 -6.94
N LEU A 37 -0.85 -16.19 -6.14
CA LEU A 37 -1.84 -15.12 -6.23
C LEU A 37 -2.06 -14.50 -4.86
N ASN A 38 -1.70 -13.23 -4.72
CA ASN A 38 -1.91 -12.49 -3.49
C ASN A 38 -2.94 -11.38 -3.71
N LEU A 39 -3.76 -11.14 -2.70
CA LEU A 39 -4.75 -10.07 -2.68
C LEU A 39 -4.30 -8.96 -1.73
N VAL A 40 -4.74 -7.73 -2.02
CA VAL A 40 -4.44 -6.57 -1.17
C VAL A 40 -5.72 -6.00 -0.60
N TYR A 41 -5.75 -5.78 0.71
CA TYR A 41 -6.83 -5.15 1.44
C TYR A 41 -6.46 -3.74 1.88
N ASN A 42 -7.26 -2.77 1.44
CA ASN A 42 -7.26 -1.42 1.96
C ASN A 42 -8.57 -1.17 2.72
N PRO A 43 -8.52 -0.56 3.92
CA PRO A 43 -9.71 -0.04 4.59
C PRO A 43 -10.52 0.87 3.69
N SER A 44 -11.85 0.81 3.82
CA SER A 44 -12.77 1.66 3.04
C SER A 44 -12.95 3.07 3.64
N GLY A 45 -12.16 3.44 4.64
CA GLY A 45 -12.29 4.70 5.37
C GLY A 45 -11.02 5.11 6.10
N ASP A 46 -11.21 6.01 7.05
CA ASP A 46 -10.19 6.69 7.86
C ASP A 46 -9.89 5.95 9.17
N PHE A 47 -9.66 4.64 9.07
CA PHE A 47 -9.26 3.76 10.16
C PHE A 47 -8.15 2.81 9.71
N LEU A 48 -7.41 2.24 10.68
CA LEU A 48 -6.37 1.24 10.43
C LEU A 48 -7.00 -0.13 10.09
N PRO A 49 -6.37 -0.96 9.24
CA PRO A 49 -6.85 -2.33 9.03
C PRO A 49 -6.80 -3.14 10.34
N GLY A 50 -7.64 -4.16 10.44
CA GLY A 50 -7.51 -5.17 11.49
C GLY A 50 -6.33 -6.12 11.23
N PRO A 51 -6.09 -7.09 12.12
CA PRO A 51 -4.98 -8.05 11.98
C PRO A 51 -5.01 -8.77 10.63
N GLN A 52 -3.87 -8.81 9.93
CA GLN A 52 -3.79 -9.42 8.60
C GLN A 52 -4.18 -10.89 8.59
N THR A 53 -3.74 -11.68 9.58
CA THR A 53 -4.04 -13.11 9.66
C THR A 53 -5.55 -13.38 9.74
N GLU A 54 -6.26 -12.67 10.62
CA GLU A 54 -7.72 -12.81 10.78
C GLU A 54 -8.45 -12.40 9.49
N LEU A 55 -8.05 -11.26 8.89
CA LEU A 55 -8.63 -10.82 7.62
C LEU A 55 -8.33 -11.80 6.47
N GLU A 56 -7.14 -12.41 6.44
CA GLU A 56 -6.78 -13.40 5.43
C GLU A 56 -7.67 -14.64 5.51
N GLU A 57 -7.87 -15.17 6.72
CA GLU A 57 -8.73 -16.33 6.96
C GLU A 57 -10.18 -16.05 6.55
N ASP A 58 -10.71 -14.90 6.97
CA ASP A 58 -12.06 -14.45 6.59
C ASP A 58 -12.20 -14.35 5.07
N TYR A 59 -11.25 -13.72 4.37
CA TYR A 59 -11.31 -13.59 2.92
C TYR A 59 -11.18 -14.94 2.22
N LYS A 60 -10.34 -15.86 2.73
CA LYS A 60 -10.21 -17.22 2.19
C LYS A 60 -11.52 -17.99 2.30
N SER A 61 -12.15 -18.02 3.48
CA SER A 61 -13.45 -18.67 3.67
C SER A 61 -14.51 -18.07 2.75
N GLN A 62 -14.68 -16.74 2.78
CA GLN A 62 -15.79 -16.08 2.10
C GLN A 62 -15.66 -16.14 0.57
N LEU A 63 -14.46 -15.95 0.01
CA LEU A 63 -14.26 -16.04 -1.43
C LEU A 63 -14.36 -17.47 -1.95
N PHE A 64 -13.94 -18.45 -1.14
CA PHE A 64 -14.06 -19.85 -1.51
C PHE A 64 -15.53 -20.33 -1.45
N GLU A 65 -16.23 -20.08 -0.35
CA GLU A 65 -17.61 -20.53 -0.15
C GLU A 65 -18.59 -19.95 -1.18
N HIS A 66 -18.43 -18.67 -1.52
CA HIS A 66 -19.36 -17.99 -2.43
C HIS A 66 -18.97 -18.06 -3.91
N TYR A 67 -17.67 -18.14 -4.22
CA TYR A 67 -17.17 -17.98 -5.59
C TYR A 67 -16.13 -19.04 -6.00
N HIS A 68 -15.80 -19.98 -5.12
CA HIS A 68 -14.76 -21.00 -5.32
C HIS A 68 -13.38 -20.42 -5.66
N ILE A 69 -13.12 -19.19 -5.23
CA ILE A 69 -11.85 -18.50 -5.47
C ILE A 69 -10.82 -18.90 -4.41
N ARG A 70 -9.59 -19.17 -4.85
CA ARG A 70 -8.43 -19.46 -4.01
C ARG A 70 -7.34 -18.41 -4.22
N PHE A 71 -6.58 -18.10 -3.17
CA PHE A 71 -5.41 -17.22 -3.22
C PHE A 71 -4.43 -17.61 -2.09
N ASN A 72 -3.18 -17.18 -2.19
CA ASN A 72 -2.09 -17.54 -1.28
C ASN A 72 -2.07 -16.65 -0.04
N HIS A 73 -1.92 -15.34 -0.22
CA HIS A 73 -1.84 -14.37 0.86
C HIS A 73 -2.77 -13.16 0.70
N LEU A 74 -3.22 -12.61 1.82
CA LEU A 74 -3.87 -11.30 1.90
C LEU A 74 -2.89 -10.33 2.56
N PHE A 75 -2.61 -9.22 1.88
CA PHE A 75 -1.78 -8.14 2.42
C PHE A 75 -2.64 -6.96 2.83
N THR A 76 -2.58 -6.57 4.11
CA THR A 76 -3.27 -5.38 4.60
C THR A 76 -2.38 -4.15 4.38
N ILE A 77 -2.97 -3.08 3.88
CA ILE A 77 -2.26 -1.80 3.75
C ILE A 77 -3.07 -0.65 4.33
N VAL A 78 -2.36 0.31 4.92
CA VAL A 78 -2.92 1.54 5.48
C VAL A 78 -3.08 2.56 4.36
N ASN A 79 -4.19 3.31 4.37
CA ASN A 79 -4.43 4.34 3.36
C ASN A 79 -3.48 5.54 3.58
N ALA A 80 -2.57 5.79 2.64
CA ALA A 80 -1.74 6.99 2.68
C ALA A 80 -2.60 8.27 2.55
N PRO A 81 -2.42 9.30 3.41
CA PRO A 81 -3.19 10.55 3.37
C PRO A 81 -2.73 11.49 2.24
N ILE A 82 -2.72 10.98 1.00
CA ILE A 82 -2.30 11.68 -0.22
C ILE A 82 -3.37 11.58 -1.30
N GLY A 83 -3.23 12.35 -2.38
CA GLY A 83 -4.09 12.28 -3.56
C GLY A 83 -5.59 12.33 -3.25
N ARG A 84 -6.36 11.40 -3.83
CA ARG A 84 -7.83 11.37 -3.67
C ARG A 84 -8.27 11.14 -2.23
N PHE A 85 -7.54 10.35 -1.46
CA PHE A 85 -7.91 10.07 -0.08
C PHE A 85 -7.69 11.29 0.82
N LYS A 86 -6.60 12.04 0.59
CA LYS A 86 -6.41 13.36 1.22
C LYS A 86 -7.57 14.31 0.94
N ASN A 87 -7.98 14.44 -0.32
CA ASN A 87 -9.09 15.32 -0.70
C ASN A 87 -10.40 14.90 -0.02
N TYR A 88 -10.65 13.59 0.10
CA TYR A 88 -11.79 13.06 0.85
C TYR A 88 -11.73 13.46 2.33
N LEU A 89 -10.57 13.27 2.98
CA LEU A 89 -10.37 13.63 4.38
C LEU A 89 -10.57 15.13 4.62
N GLU A 90 -10.02 15.98 3.75
CA GLU A 90 -10.16 17.45 3.84
C GLU A 90 -11.61 17.89 3.64
N THR A 91 -12.29 17.37 2.61
CA THR A 91 -13.69 17.70 2.32
C THR A 91 -14.61 17.34 3.49
N ASN A 92 -14.32 16.24 4.17
CA ASN A 92 -15.10 15.76 5.32
C ASN A 92 -14.56 16.26 6.66
N ARG A 93 -13.57 17.17 6.68
CA ARG A 93 -12.92 17.71 7.90
C ARG A 93 -12.37 16.63 8.84
N ARG A 94 -11.87 15.52 8.27
CA ARG A 94 -11.26 14.38 9.00
C ARG A 94 -9.74 14.33 8.88
N ALA A 95 -9.11 15.23 8.12
CA ALA A 95 -7.68 15.16 7.83
C ALA A 95 -6.78 15.21 9.08
N GLU A 96 -7.07 16.12 10.01
CA GLU A 96 -6.31 16.25 11.27
C GLU A 96 -6.50 15.02 12.16
N GLU A 97 -7.74 14.54 12.30
CA GLU A 97 -8.06 13.36 13.10
C GLU A 97 -7.38 12.11 12.53
N TYR A 98 -7.40 11.93 11.21
CA TYR A 98 -6.76 10.79 10.58
C TYR A 98 -5.23 10.83 10.71
N LEU A 99 -4.62 12.00 10.53
CA LEU A 99 -3.17 12.14 10.76
C LEU A 99 -2.83 11.84 12.23
N LYS A 100 -3.64 12.33 13.18
CA LYS A 100 -3.48 12.02 14.60
C LYS A 100 -3.59 10.52 14.87
N LEU A 101 -4.55 9.82 14.27
CA LEU A 101 -4.66 8.36 14.36
C LEU A 101 -3.36 7.67 13.93
N LEU A 102 -2.79 8.07 12.79
CA LEU A 102 -1.54 7.48 12.29
C LEU A 102 -0.36 7.75 13.23
N MET A 103 -0.25 8.98 13.75
CA MET A 103 0.80 9.37 14.70
C MET A 103 0.67 8.65 16.04
N ASP A 104 -0.53 8.59 16.60
CA ASP A 104 -0.81 7.94 17.89
C ASP A 104 -0.55 6.42 17.83
N ASN A 105 -0.61 5.83 16.63
CA ASN A 105 -0.29 4.43 16.38
C ASN A 105 1.08 4.21 15.75
N PHE A 106 1.95 5.22 15.74
CA PHE A 106 3.32 5.07 15.27
C PHE A 106 4.03 3.92 16.01
N ASN A 107 4.57 2.96 15.26
CA ASN A 107 5.26 1.82 15.82
C ASN A 107 6.73 1.81 15.36
N PRO A 108 7.70 2.05 16.25
CA PRO A 108 9.12 2.09 15.89
C PRO A 108 9.67 0.73 15.41
N ASP A 109 9.05 -0.39 15.80
CA ASP A 109 9.50 -1.72 15.40
C ASP A 109 9.34 -1.96 13.89
N THR A 110 8.47 -1.18 13.24
CA THR A 110 8.26 -1.24 11.78
C THR A 110 9.43 -0.64 10.99
N ILE A 111 10.24 0.24 11.60
CA ILE A 111 11.24 1.06 10.88
C ILE A 111 12.25 0.18 10.15
N ALA A 112 12.74 -0.88 10.78
CA ALA A 112 13.78 -1.74 10.20
C ALA A 112 13.33 -2.42 8.89
N ASN A 113 12.01 -2.60 8.73
CA ASN A 113 11.41 -3.32 7.61
C ASN A 113 10.78 -2.39 6.56
N LEU A 114 10.93 -1.06 6.70
CA LEU A 114 10.38 -0.11 5.73
C LEU A 114 11.00 -0.27 4.34
N MET A 115 10.16 -0.35 3.32
CA MET A 115 10.58 -0.50 1.91
C MET A 115 11.54 0.60 1.45
N CYS A 116 11.35 1.84 1.88
CA CYS A 116 12.18 2.98 1.47
C CYS A 116 13.63 2.93 2.00
N ARG A 117 13.97 1.93 2.82
CA ARG A 117 15.34 1.66 3.29
C ARG A 117 16.13 0.73 2.36
N THR A 118 15.44 -0.06 1.55
CA THR A 118 16.06 -1.12 0.74
C THR A 118 15.66 -1.07 -0.72
N LEU A 119 14.62 -0.34 -1.06
CA LEU A 119 14.11 -0.16 -2.42
C LEU A 119 14.28 1.29 -2.87
N VAL A 120 14.44 1.46 -4.19
CA VAL A 120 14.37 2.76 -4.87
C VAL A 120 13.22 2.72 -5.86
N ASN A 121 12.47 3.81 -5.93
CA ASN A 121 11.42 3.98 -6.92
C ASN A 121 11.92 4.90 -8.04
N VAL A 122 11.67 4.51 -9.29
CA VAL A 122 12.12 5.27 -10.47
C VAL A 122 10.90 5.59 -11.33
N ASP A 123 10.72 6.87 -11.66
CA ASP A 123 9.64 7.27 -12.54
C ASP A 123 9.96 7.06 -14.03
N TRP A 124 8.98 7.36 -14.90
CA TRP A 124 9.13 7.17 -16.34
C TRP A 124 10.12 8.12 -17.01
N GLN A 125 10.54 9.21 -16.34
CA GLN A 125 11.60 10.10 -16.83
C GLN A 125 12.98 9.66 -16.34
N GLY A 126 13.05 8.66 -15.45
CA GLY A 126 14.29 8.21 -14.82
C GLY A 126 14.60 8.92 -13.50
N ILE A 127 13.71 9.74 -12.95
CA ILE A 127 13.94 10.43 -11.67
C ILE A 127 13.82 9.44 -10.51
N LEU A 128 14.76 9.53 -9.54
CA LEU A 128 14.81 8.66 -8.37
C LEU A 128 14.00 9.22 -7.18
N TYR A 129 13.30 8.32 -6.49
CA TYR A 129 12.51 8.58 -5.29
C TYR A 129 12.74 7.47 -4.25
N ASN A 130 12.63 7.78 -2.95
CA ASN A 130 12.74 6.73 -1.92
C ASN A 130 11.54 5.77 -1.91
N CYS A 131 10.38 6.19 -2.42
CA CYS A 131 9.17 5.37 -2.54
C CYS A 131 8.18 5.96 -3.57
N ASP A 132 7.14 5.20 -3.87
CA ASP A 132 6.03 5.59 -4.75
C ASP A 132 5.21 6.77 -4.19
N PHE A 133 5.07 6.88 -2.86
CA PHE A 133 4.42 8.05 -2.24
C PHE A 133 5.23 9.34 -2.43
N ASN A 134 6.56 9.26 -2.32
CA ASN A 134 7.43 10.39 -2.63
C ASN A 134 7.31 10.79 -4.11
N GLN A 135 7.23 9.82 -5.03
CA GLN A 135 6.94 10.11 -6.44
C GLN A 135 5.59 10.82 -6.60
N ALA A 136 4.53 10.30 -5.98
CA ALA A 136 3.19 10.87 -6.06
C ALA A 136 3.10 12.30 -5.48
N LEU A 137 4.00 12.66 -4.56
CA LEU A 137 4.10 13.98 -3.95
C LEU A 137 5.13 14.90 -4.61
N GLY A 138 5.89 14.42 -5.61
CA GLY A 138 6.95 15.20 -6.24
C GLY A 138 8.14 15.48 -5.31
N LEU A 139 8.52 14.49 -4.49
CA LEU A 139 9.61 14.54 -3.51
C LEU A 139 10.82 13.70 -3.97
N PRO A 140 11.56 14.14 -4.99
CA PRO A 140 12.67 13.36 -5.54
C PRO A 140 13.85 13.29 -4.58
N ILE A 141 14.66 12.25 -4.74
CA ILE A 141 15.98 12.19 -4.13
C ILE A 141 16.83 13.31 -4.72
N ARG A 142 17.52 14.04 -3.85
CA ARG A 142 18.44 15.11 -4.22
C ARG A 142 19.84 14.82 -3.72
N ASN A 143 20.85 15.24 -4.48
CA ASN A 143 22.23 15.17 -4.05
C ASN A 143 22.55 16.28 -3.03
N GLY A 144 23.78 16.30 -2.51
CA GLY A 144 24.23 17.31 -1.54
C GLY A 144 24.23 18.76 -2.04
N THR A 145 24.09 19.01 -3.35
CA THR A 145 23.93 20.35 -3.94
C THR A 145 22.47 20.72 -4.19
N GLY A 146 21.53 19.81 -3.89
CA GLY A 146 20.09 20.00 -4.08
C GLY A 146 19.58 19.64 -5.48
N GLU A 147 20.42 19.10 -6.36
CA GLU A 147 20.01 18.66 -7.70
C GLU A 147 19.27 17.32 -7.63
N ILE A 148 18.28 17.14 -8.49
CA ILE A 148 17.54 15.87 -8.62
C ILE A 148 18.47 14.80 -9.17
N ILE A 149 18.38 13.59 -8.63
CA ILE A 149 19.14 12.45 -9.13
C ILE A 149 18.27 11.63 -10.10
N GLU A 150 18.85 11.34 -11.26
CA GLU A 150 18.30 10.46 -12.29
C GLU A 150 19.00 9.10 -12.27
N ILE A 151 18.38 8.08 -12.87
CA ILE A 151 18.82 6.68 -12.82
C ILE A 151 20.19 6.45 -13.45
N ASP A 152 20.58 7.27 -14.42
CA ASP A 152 21.92 7.23 -15.04
C ASP A 152 23.04 7.62 -14.04
N ARG A 153 22.68 8.30 -12.95
CA ARG A 153 23.56 8.72 -11.85
C ARG A 153 23.27 8.00 -10.54
N ILE A 154 22.62 6.83 -10.59
CA ILE A 154 22.28 6.07 -9.37
C ILE A 154 23.50 5.72 -8.51
N GLY A 155 24.68 5.55 -9.12
CA GLY A 155 25.94 5.34 -8.38
C GLY A 155 26.23 6.49 -7.41
N ASP A 156 26.07 7.75 -7.86
CA ASP A 156 26.26 8.95 -7.03
C ASP A 156 25.30 8.98 -5.84
N ALA A 157 24.07 8.45 -6.02
CA ALA A 157 23.10 8.33 -4.93
C ALA A 157 23.55 7.28 -3.92
N ILE A 158 23.83 6.06 -4.37
CA ILE A 158 24.17 4.91 -3.50
C ILE A 158 25.42 5.20 -2.66
N GLU A 159 26.49 5.75 -3.27
CA GLU A 159 27.74 6.03 -2.56
C GLU A 159 27.58 7.06 -1.43
N LYS A 160 26.58 7.93 -1.53
CA LYS A 160 26.35 9.02 -0.57
C LYS A 160 25.28 8.70 0.46
N GLU A 161 24.69 7.50 0.42
CA GLU A 161 23.57 7.07 1.27
C GLU A 161 22.50 8.18 1.38
N PRO A 162 21.70 8.37 0.32
CA PRO A 162 20.87 9.54 0.22
C PRO A 162 19.84 9.54 1.35
N GLU A 163 19.66 10.70 1.98
CA GLU A 163 18.71 10.86 3.07
C GLU A 163 17.31 10.45 2.60
N ILE A 164 16.59 9.68 3.42
CA ILE A 164 15.22 9.30 3.10
C ILE A 164 14.34 10.54 3.26
N VAL A 165 13.75 11.00 2.17
CA VAL A 165 12.81 12.13 2.21
C VAL A 165 11.55 11.68 2.93
N ILE A 166 11.28 12.29 4.08
CA ILE A 166 10.14 11.98 4.95
C ILE A 166 9.06 13.05 4.88
N GLY A 167 7.83 12.67 5.22
CA GLY A 167 6.71 13.58 5.41
C GLY A 167 5.56 12.91 6.15
N ASN A 168 4.42 13.60 6.30
CA ASN A 168 3.27 13.09 7.05
C ASN A 168 2.72 11.76 6.49
N HIS A 169 2.90 11.49 5.20
CA HIS A 169 2.49 10.24 4.59
C HIS A 169 3.28 9.04 5.15
N CYS A 170 4.51 9.22 5.65
CA CYS A 170 5.33 8.14 6.19
C CYS A 170 4.67 7.46 7.41
N TYR A 171 3.84 8.19 8.17
CA TYR A 171 3.11 7.60 9.29
C TYR A 171 2.16 6.48 8.84
N CYS A 172 1.70 6.44 7.59
CA CYS A 172 0.89 5.33 7.11
C CYS A 172 1.70 4.03 6.99
N CYS A 173 3.00 4.11 6.68
CA CYS A 173 3.87 2.94 6.56
C CYS A 173 4.27 2.38 7.93
N THR A 174 4.26 3.21 8.97
CA THR A 174 4.76 2.88 10.30
C THR A 174 3.67 2.69 11.35
N ALA A 175 2.41 2.99 11.03
CA ALA A 175 1.31 2.87 11.99
C ALA A 175 0.93 1.40 12.23
N GLY A 176 0.66 1.02 13.49
CA GLY A 176 0.22 -0.32 13.87
C GLY A 176 1.28 -1.38 13.58
N ALA A 177 0.90 -2.41 12.81
CA ALA A 177 1.84 -3.44 12.33
C ALA A 177 2.68 -3.00 11.12
N GLY A 178 2.53 -1.75 10.67
CA GLY A 178 3.17 -1.21 9.48
C GLY A 178 2.46 -1.63 8.18
N SER A 179 2.85 -1.01 7.08
CA SER A 179 2.19 -1.21 5.78
C SER A 179 3.20 -1.19 4.64
N SER A 180 3.15 -2.21 3.80
CA SER A 180 4.01 -2.37 2.62
C SER A 180 3.29 -3.09 1.48
N CYS A 181 3.93 -3.19 0.31
CA CYS A 181 3.42 -4.01 -0.80
C CYS A 181 3.34 -5.51 -0.46
N THR A 182 3.94 -5.94 0.65
CA THR A 182 3.88 -7.30 1.19
C THR A 182 3.08 -7.40 2.50
N GLY A 183 2.24 -6.40 2.79
CA GLY A 183 1.38 -6.36 3.96
C GLY A 183 2.07 -5.79 5.20
N GLU A 184 1.72 -6.31 6.37
CA GLU A 184 2.29 -5.94 7.66
C GLU A 184 3.82 -6.10 7.70
N LEU A 185 4.50 -5.17 8.37
CA LEU A 185 5.95 -5.13 8.50
C LEU A 185 6.47 -5.91 9.70
N ILE A 186 5.61 -6.19 10.67
CA ILE A 186 5.91 -6.98 11.87
C ILE A 186 4.76 -7.94 12.14
N LYS A 187 5.07 -9.08 12.75
CA LYS A 187 4.12 -10.15 13.11
C LYS A 187 4.12 -10.41 14.60
#